data_AF-D2PT88-F1
#
_entry.id   AF-D2PT88-F1
#
_cell.length_a   1.000
_cell.length_b   1.000
_cell.length_c   1.000
_cell.angle_alpha   90.00
_cell.angle_beta   90.00
_cell.angle_gamma   90.00
#
_symmetry.space_group_name_H-M   'P 1'
#
loop_
_entity.id
_entity.type
_entity.pdbx_description
1 polymer ?
#
loop_
_entity_poly.entity_id
_entity_poly.type
_entity_poly.pdbx_seq_one_letter_code
_entity_poly.pdbx_strand_id
1 'polypeptide(L)'
;MEYFVYGRDRAGGYEIKVRLAEPHWTFMDGYADRLIARGPTLTEDSEEAETTGSLHIVELADVDAARAFAYDEPYYRAGAFESVLLYGFRRHQDRTMWDFTGAVQGYGRFLVLTTDEPSPTPDSEHLILSGDLLALDTGQPIGRAALVEAPDAATAATVLAPTDPRRTDVHHWRFGGRPTLQ
;
A
#
# COMPACT_ATOMS: atom_id res chain seq x y z
N MET A 1 6.50 -15.24 4.30
CA MET A 1 6.93 -14.46 3.11
C MET A 1 6.08 -13.21 3.07
N GLU A 2 6.62 -12.09 2.59
CA GLU A 2 5.89 -10.83 2.53
C GLU A 2 5.27 -10.65 1.14
N TYR A 3 4.07 -10.09 1.10
CA TYR A 3 3.33 -9.86 -0.14
C TYR A 3 2.83 -8.43 -0.19
N PHE A 4 2.89 -7.84 -1.38
CA PHE A 4 2.33 -6.54 -1.71
C PHE A 4 1.02 -6.75 -2.46
N VAL A 5 -0.07 -6.22 -1.91
CA VAL A 5 -1.42 -6.29 -2.50
C VAL A 5 -1.98 -4.89 -2.64
N TYR A 6 -2.24 -4.48 -3.87
CA TYR A 6 -2.84 -3.17 -4.15
C TYR A 6 -4.02 -3.31 -5.10
N GLY A 7 -5.23 -3.13 -4.56
CA GLY A 7 -6.46 -3.03 -5.35
C GLY A 7 -6.69 -1.58 -5.76
N ARG A 8 -6.78 -1.32 -7.07
CA ARG A 8 -7.19 -0.01 -7.59
C ARG A 8 -8.70 -0.01 -7.76
N ASP A 9 -9.36 1.00 -7.19
CA ASP A 9 -10.81 1.10 -7.26
C ASP A 9 -11.24 1.38 -8.70
N ARG A 10 -12.32 0.72 -9.15
CA ARG A 10 -12.98 1.12 -10.39
C ARG A 10 -13.84 2.36 -10.17
N ALA A 11 -14.34 2.97 -11.25
CA ALA A 11 -15.42 3.96 -11.16
C ALA A 11 -16.63 3.37 -10.39
N GLY A 12 -17.09 4.09 -9.36
CA GLY A 12 -18.15 3.62 -8.45
C GLY A 12 -17.69 2.61 -7.38
N GLY A 13 -16.38 2.40 -7.23
CA GLY A 13 -15.79 1.48 -6.26
C GLY A 13 -15.84 2.02 -4.84
N TYR A 14 -15.70 3.33 -4.67
CA TYR A 14 -15.76 3.99 -3.36
C TYR A 14 -17.08 3.71 -2.63
N GLU A 15 -18.22 3.80 -3.30
CA GLU A 15 -19.54 3.57 -2.72
C GLU A 15 -19.75 2.10 -2.33
N ILE A 16 -19.10 1.16 -3.02
CA ILE A 16 -19.07 -0.24 -2.61
C ILE A 16 -18.29 -0.36 -1.30
N LYS A 17 -17.12 0.29 -1.21
CA LYS A 17 -16.25 0.22 -0.04
C LYS A 17 -16.91 0.84 1.18
N VAL A 18 -17.55 1.98 1.05
CA VAL A 18 -18.33 2.62 2.13
C VAL A 18 -19.36 1.66 2.71
N ARG A 19 -20.11 0.93 1.88
CA ARG A 19 -21.12 -0.04 2.34
C ARG A 19 -20.52 -1.29 2.98
N LEU A 20 -19.32 -1.69 2.57
CA LEU A 20 -18.67 -2.94 2.98
C LEU A 20 -17.49 -2.73 3.94
N ALA A 21 -17.34 -1.54 4.50
CA ALA A 21 -16.22 -1.20 5.36
C ALA A 21 -16.10 -2.14 6.57
N GLU A 22 -17.19 -2.41 7.26
CA GLU A 22 -17.19 -3.30 8.43
C GLU A 22 -16.87 -4.77 8.08
N PRO A 23 -17.48 -5.38 7.03
CA PRO A 23 -17.04 -6.68 6.52
C PRO A 23 -15.55 -6.72 6.15
N HIS A 24 -15.06 -5.69 5.46
CA HIS A 24 -13.66 -5.60 5.06
C HIS A 24 -12.73 -5.52 6.29
N TRP A 25 -13.05 -4.70 7.28
CA TRP A 25 -12.28 -4.63 8.52
C TRP A 25 -12.29 -5.95 9.28
N THR A 26 -13.45 -6.61 9.38
CA THR A 26 -13.57 -7.93 10.01
C THR A 26 -12.69 -8.97 9.32
N PHE A 27 -12.60 -8.94 7.98
CA PHE A 27 -11.69 -9.81 7.24
C PHE A 27 -10.22 -9.47 7.58
N MET A 28 -9.86 -8.18 7.59
CA MET A 28 -8.50 -7.73 7.88
C MET A 28 -8.06 -7.99 9.33
N ASP A 29 -8.99 -8.04 10.29
CA ASP A 29 -8.69 -8.40 11.68
C ASP A 29 -8.09 -9.81 11.80
N GLY A 30 -8.46 -10.73 10.91
CA GLY A 30 -7.87 -12.08 10.84
C GLY A 30 -6.40 -12.11 10.45
N TYR A 31 -5.85 -10.98 9.98
CA TYR A 31 -4.45 -10.82 9.58
C TYR A 31 -3.73 -9.73 10.38
N ALA A 32 -4.36 -9.18 11.42
CA ALA A 32 -3.86 -7.98 12.11
C ALA A 32 -2.43 -8.13 12.66
N ASP A 33 -2.08 -9.33 13.12
CA ASP A 33 -0.75 -9.69 13.65
C ASP A 33 0.34 -9.85 12.58
N ARG A 34 -0.07 -9.96 11.31
CA ARG A 34 0.78 -10.24 10.15
C ARG A 34 0.86 -9.08 9.16
N LEU A 35 -0.02 -8.09 9.30
CA LEU A 35 0.04 -6.88 8.50
C LEU A 35 1.32 -6.12 8.86
N ILE A 36 2.00 -5.61 7.84
CA ILE A 36 3.21 -4.80 7.92
C ILE A 36 2.87 -3.34 7.62
N ALA A 37 2.01 -3.12 6.62
CA ALA A 37 1.43 -1.83 6.30
C ALA A 37 0.04 -2.01 5.69
N ARG A 38 -0.84 -1.04 5.88
CA ARG A 38 -2.16 -1.03 5.26
C ARG A 38 -2.70 0.38 5.14
N GLY A 39 -3.52 0.63 4.13
CA GLY A 39 -4.19 1.91 3.99
C GLY A 39 -4.86 2.13 2.64
N PRO A 40 -5.89 2.99 2.59
CA PRO A 40 -6.46 3.40 1.32
C PRO A 40 -5.50 4.35 0.60
N THR A 41 -5.47 4.28 -0.73
CA THR A 41 -5.08 5.43 -1.53
C THR A 41 -6.28 6.36 -1.70
N LEU A 42 -6.05 7.65 -1.93
CA LEU A 42 -7.06 8.71 -1.87
C LEU A 42 -7.04 9.58 -3.13
N THR A 43 -8.11 10.34 -3.35
CA THR A 43 -8.16 11.40 -4.37
C THR A 43 -7.25 12.58 -4.03
N GLU A 44 -7.15 12.91 -2.75
CA GLU A 44 -6.36 14.03 -2.21
C GLU A 44 -6.01 13.79 -0.73
N ASP A 45 -5.18 14.66 -0.15
CA ASP A 45 -4.81 14.62 1.27
C ASP A 45 -5.84 15.35 2.15
N SER A 46 -7.03 14.74 2.30
CA SER A 46 -8.13 15.27 3.11
C SER A 46 -8.85 14.15 3.87
N GLU A 47 -9.47 14.48 5.01
CA GLU A 47 -10.32 13.54 5.75
C GLU A 47 -11.55 13.12 4.94
N GLU A 48 -12.06 14.03 4.11
CA GLU A 48 -13.24 13.85 3.25
C GLU A 48 -12.91 13.17 1.90
N ALA A 49 -11.63 12.90 1.64
CA ALA A 49 -11.20 12.32 0.37
C ALA A 49 -11.79 10.93 0.14
N GLU A 50 -12.25 10.69 -1.09
CA GLU A 50 -12.70 9.37 -1.51
C GLU A 50 -11.51 8.43 -1.68
N THR A 51 -11.73 7.15 -1.41
CA THR A 51 -10.69 6.15 -1.66
C THR A 51 -10.57 5.87 -3.16
N THR A 52 -9.33 5.75 -3.64
CA THR A 52 -9.00 5.34 -5.01
C THR A 52 -8.40 3.94 -5.08
N GLY A 53 -8.18 3.30 -3.93
CA GLY A 53 -7.58 1.98 -3.85
C GLY A 53 -7.40 1.51 -2.42
N SER A 54 -6.78 0.34 -2.26
CA SER A 54 -6.48 -0.28 -0.98
C SER A 54 -5.16 -1.03 -1.05
N LEU A 55 -4.20 -0.59 -0.24
CA LEU A 55 -2.88 -1.19 -0.11
C LEU A 55 -2.81 -2.04 1.15
N HIS A 56 -2.22 -3.23 1.01
CA HIS A 56 -1.79 -4.09 2.10
C HIS A 56 -0.39 -4.65 1.81
N ILE A 57 0.47 -4.62 2.81
CA ILE A 57 1.71 -5.37 2.86
C ILE A 57 1.58 -6.33 4.04
N VAL A 58 1.72 -7.62 3.79
CA VAL A 58 1.32 -8.66 4.75
C VAL A 58 2.27 -9.85 4.70
N GLU A 59 2.58 -10.43 5.86
CA GLU A 59 3.30 -11.70 5.94
C GLU A 59 2.32 -12.88 5.85
N LEU A 60 2.55 -13.78 4.90
CA LEU A 60 1.73 -14.98 4.67
C LEU A 60 2.62 -16.22 4.44
N ALA A 61 2.00 -17.39 4.57
CA ALA A 61 2.70 -18.68 4.46
C ALA A 61 3.26 -18.91 3.05
N ASP A 62 2.44 -18.67 2.03
CA ASP A 62 2.75 -18.96 0.63
C ASP A 62 1.89 -18.12 -0.34
N VAL A 63 2.10 -18.37 -1.65
CA VAL A 63 1.40 -17.65 -2.73
C VAL A 63 -0.10 -17.95 -2.75
N ASP A 64 -0.54 -19.14 -2.34
CA ASP A 64 -1.96 -19.47 -2.33
C ASP A 64 -2.68 -18.74 -1.18
N ALA A 65 -2.04 -18.61 -0.03
CA ALA A 65 -2.50 -17.73 1.05
C ALA A 65 -2.56 -16.26 0.59
N ALA A 66 -1.59 -15.81 -0.21
CA ALA A 66 -1.57 -14.46 -0.77
C ALA A 66 -2.71 -14.21 -1.77
N ARG A 67 -3.04 -15.22 -2.60
CA ARG A 67 -4.21 -15.18 -3.49
C ARG A 67 -5.52 -15.14 -2.71
N ALA A 68 -5.66 -15.96 -1.67
CA ALA A 68 -6.84 -15.93 -0.80
C ALA A 68 -7.00 -14.55 -0.14
N PHE A 69 -5.92 -14.00 0.42
CA PHE A 69 -5.93 -12.65 0.99
C PHE A 69 -6.39 -11.58 -0.02
N ALA A 70 -5.88 -11.64 -1.26
CA ALA A 70 -6.18 -10.64 -2.28
C ALA A 70 -7.59 -10.78 -2.90
N TYR A 71 -8.12 -11.99 -3.00
CA TYR A 71 -9.31 -12.28 -3.82
C TYR A 71 -10.53 -12.77 -3.02
N ASP A 72 -10.36 -13.20 -1.77
CA ASP A 72 -11.49 -13.55 -0.91
C ASP A 72 -11.98 -12.36 -0.06
N GLU A 73 -11.27 -11.23 -0.10
CA GLU A 73 -11.63 -10.04 0.67
C GLU A 73 -12.91 -9.37 0.15
N PRO A 74 -13.76 -8.80 1.03
CA PRO A 74 -15.09 -8.33 0.66
C PRO A 74 -15.15 -7.30 -0.48
N TYR A 75 -14.19 -6.39 -0.57
CA TYR A 75 -14.16 -5.38 -1.63
C TYR A 75 -13.90 -6.01 -2.99
N TYR A 76 -12.94 -6.92 -3.10
CA TYR A 76 -12.68 -7.63 -4.35
C TYR A 76 -13.90 -8.47 -4.76
N ARG A 77 -14.46 -9.25 -3.83
CA ARG A 77 -15.63 -10.11 -4.08
C ARG A 77 -16.86 -9.32 -4.53
N ALA A 78 -17.02 -8.09 -4.08
CA ALA A 78 -18.08 -7.18 -4.48
C ALA A 78 -17.77 -6.39 -5.76
N GLY A 79 -16.59 -6.58 -6.36
CA GLY A 79 -16.15 -5.90 -7.57
C GLY A 79 -15.86 -4.43 -7.37
N ALA A 80 -15.29 -4.04 -6.23
CA ALA A 80 -14.87 -2.65 -5.98
C ALA A 80 -13.63 -2.24 -6.80
N PHE A 81 -12.80 -3.21 -7.20
CA PHE A 81 -11.53 -2.96 -7.88
C PHE A 81 -11.61 -3.18 -9.39
N GLU A 82 -10.96 -2.32 -10.16
CA GLU A 82 -10.69 -2.54 -11.60
C GLU A 82 -9.50 -3.49 -11.81
N SER A 83 -8.52 -3.43 -10.93
CA SER A 83 -7.31 -4.25 -11.00
C SER A 83 -6.75 -4.50 -9.61
N VAL A 84 -6.05 -5.63 -9.45
CA VAL A 84 -5.33 -5.99 -8.23
C VAL A 84 -3.91 -6.35 -8.62
N LEU A 85 -2.94 -5.63 -8.06
CA LEU A 85 -1.53 -6.01 -8.11
C LEU A 85 -1.23 -6.93 -6.94
N LEU A 86 -0.73 -8.13 -7.23
CA LEU A 86 -0.28 -9.10 -6.24
C LEU A 86 1.15 -9.52 -6.55
N TYR A 87 2.08 -9.11 -5.70
CA TYR A 87 3.51 -9.36 -5.86
C TYR A 87 4.13 -9.91 -4.58
N GLY A 88 5.23 -10.64 -4.71
CA GLY A 88 6.12 -10.86 -3.58
C GLY A 88 6.73 -9.53 -3.15
N PHE A 89 7.07 -9.41 -1.88
CA PHE A 89 7.68 -8.20 -1.34
C PHE A 89 8.95 -8.55 -0.56
N ARG A 90 9.96 -7.70 -0.70
CA ARG A 90 11.16 -7.76 0.13
C ARG A 90 11.42 -6.39 0.71
N ARG A 91 11.10 -6.23 2.00
CA ARG A 91 11.41 -5.01 2.75
C ARG A 91 12.91 -4.67 2.74
N HIS A 92 13.21 -3.39 2.60
CA HIS A 92 14.57 -2.84 2.74
C HIS A 92 14.94 -2.55 4.19
N GLN A 93 13.97 -2.23 5.03
CA GLN A 93 14.14 -1.97 6.47
C GLN A 93 13.27 -2.92 7.29
N ASP A 94 13.78 -3.39 8.42
CA ASP A 94 12.99 -4.20 9.37
C ASP A 94 12.13 -3.30 10.26
N ARG A 95 11.15 -2.63 9.62
CA ARG A 95 10.11 -1.83 10.28
C ARG A 95 8.77 -2.03 9.60
N THR A 96 7.73 -1.61 10.29
CA THR A 96 6.34 -1.63 9.87
C THR A 96 5.78 -0.20 9.84
N MET A 97 4.56 -0.04 9.35
CA MET A 97 3.91 1.27 9.35
C MET A 97 3.69 1.83 10.78
N TRP A 98 3.60 0.97 11.79
CA TRP A 98 3.36 1.36 13.19
C TRP A 98 4.60 1.90 13.88
N ASP A 99 5.80 1.63 13.35
CA ASP A 99 7.06 2.15 13.89
C ASP A 99 7.31 3.61 13.47
N PHE A 100 6.51 4.16 12.55
CA PHE A 100 6.63 5.53 12.10
C PHE A 100 5.98 6.50 13.10
N THR A 101 6.80 7.30 13.78
CA THR A 101 6.34 8.31 14.76
C THR A 101 6.71 9.74 14.37
N GLY A 102 7.40 9.93 13.23
CA GLY A 102 8.01 11.19 12.80
C GLY A 102 7.07 12.15 12.06
N ALA A 103 5.77 12.14 12.37
CA ALA A 103 4.78 12.90 11.61
C ALA A 103 5.04 14.41 11.67
N VAL A 104 5.13 15.05 10.51
CA VAL A 104 5.33 16.50 10.35
C VAL A 104 4.00 17.18 10.04
N GLN A 105 3.67 18.24 10.77
CA GLN A 105 2.47 19.03 10.52
C GLN A 105 2.48 19.62 9.10
N GLY A 106 1.40 19.36 8.35
CA GLY A 106 1.23 19.86 6.98
C GLY A 106 1.85 18.96 5.90
N TYR A 107 2.50 17.85 6.25
CA TYR A 107 2.93 16.86 5.28
C TYR A 107 1.84 15.81 5.06
N GLY A 108 1.72 15.36 3.82
CA GLY A 108 0.87 14.25 3.42
C GLY A 108 1.65 12.94 3.38
N ARG A 109 0.94 11.82 3.24
CA ARG A 109 1.55 10.51 3.04
C ARG A 109 1.23 9.96 1.67
N PHE A 110 2.17 9.20 1.12
CA PHE A 110 2.14 8.77 -0.26
C PHE A 110 2.56 7.31 -0.40
N LEU A 111 1.86 6.60 -1.28
CA LEU A 111 2.34 5.37 -1.91
C LEU A 111 3.07 5.74 -3.19
N VAL A 112 4.33 5.33 -3.30
CA VAL A 112 5.18 5.51 -4.48
C VAL A 112 5.49 4.14 -5.06
N LEU A 113 5.21 3.94 -6.34
CA LEU A 113 5.48 2.71 -7.08
C LEU A 113 6.41 3.02 -8.25
N THR A 114 7.42 2.16 -8.48
CA THR A 114 8.27 2.24 -9.67
C THR A 114 8.42 0.88 -10.32
N THR A 115 8.66 0.87 -11.63
CA THR A 115 9.04 -0.34 -12.38
C THR A 115 10.55 -0.46 -12.61
N ASP A 116 11.33 0.43 -12.01
CA ASP A 116 12.79 0.45 -12.16
C ASP A 116 13.46 -0.77 -11.54
N GLU A 117 14.71 -1.01 -11.94
CA GLU A 117 15.53 -2.04 -11.34
C GLU A 117 15.68 -1.81 -9.81
N PRO A 118 15.88 -2.89 -9.04
CA PRO A 118 16.18 -2.80 -7.62
C PRO A 118 17.35 -1.87 -7.36
N SER A 119 17.15 -0.98 -6.42
CA SER A 119 18.20 -0.13 -5.87
C SER A 119 17.84 0.16 -4.43
N PRO A 120 18.81 0.08 -3.49
CA PRO A 120 18.57 0.41 -2.09
C PRO A 120 17.93 1.79 -1.96
N THR A 121 16.82 1.86 -1.25
CA THR A 121 16.21 3.14 -0.87
C THR A 121 17.02 3.73 0.29
N PRO A 122 17.60 4.93 0.17
CA PRO A 122 18.23 5.60 1.30
C PRO A 122 17.24 5.75 2.45
N ASP A 123 17.70 5.48 3.68
CA ASP A 123 16.85 5.68 4.84
C ASP A 123 16.67 7.18 5.14
N SER A 124 15.52 7.54 5.71
CA SER A 124 15.13 8.90 6.03
C SER A 124 14.12 8.88 7.18
N GLU A 125 14.09 9.94 7.98
CA GLU A 125 13.09 10.12 9.05
C GLU A 125 11.65 10.19 8.52
N HIS A 126 11.47 10.54 7.24
CA HIS A 126 10.17 10.61 6.58
C HIS A 126 9.78 9.32 5.84
N LEU A 127 10.69 8.36 5.72
CA LEU A 127 10.41 7.08 5.08
C LEU A 127 9.67 6.16 6.06
N ILE A 128 8.45 5.79 5.72
CA ILE A 128 7.64 4.87 6.53
C ILE A 128 8.12 3.44 6.26
N LEU A 129 8.19 3.05 4.99
CA LEU A 129 8.60 1.70 4.58
C LEU A 129 9.00 1.69 3.10
N SER A 130 9.95 0.84 2.71
CA SER A 130 10.28 0.59 1.31
C SER A 130 10.67 -0.86 1.06
N GLY A 131 10.57 -1.31 -0.20
CA GLY A 131 11.02 -2.63 -0.60
C GLY A 131 10.91 -2.91 -2.09
N ASP A 132 11.46 -4.04 -2.50
CA ASP A 132 11.37 -4.56 -3.86
C ASP A 132 10.03 -5.28 -4.09
N LEU A 133 9.45 -5.06 -5.26
CA LEU A 133 8.33 -5.84 -5.79
C LEU A 133 8.89 -7.01 -6.60
N LEU A 134 8.41 -8.22 -6.32
CA LEU A 134 8.91 -9.46 -6.91
C LEU A 134 7.80 -10.17 -7.68
N ALA A 135 8.12 -10.67 -8.87
CA ALA A 135 7.23 -11.56 -9.61
C ALA A 135 6.98 -12.85 -8.81
N LEU A 136 5.71 -13.27 -8.70
CA LEU A 136 5.32 -14.41 -7.85
C LEU A 136 5.89 -15.75 -8.32
N ASP A 137 6.11 -15.91 -9.62
CA ASP A 137 6.51 -17.16 -10.27
C ASP A 137 8.03 -17.38 -10.24
N THR A 138 8.79 -16.31 -10.44
CA THR A 138 10.24 -16.35 -10.61
C THR A 138 11.01 -15.76 -9.43
N GLY A 139 10.33 -14.99 -8.56
CA GLY A 139 10.98 -14.19 -7.52
C GLY A 139 11.87 -13.07 -8.07
N GLN A 140 11.85 -12.83 -9.39
CA GLN A 140 12.66 -11.79 -9.99
C GLN A 140 12.08 -10.41 -9.65
N PRO A 141 12.92 -9.41 -9.42
CA PRO A 141 12.45 -8.07 -9.16
C PRO A 141 11.81 -7.43 -10.39
N ILE A 142 10.67 -6.78 -10.17
CA ILE A 142 9.85 -6.14 -11.22
C ILE A 142 9.55 -4.66 -10.93
N GLY A 143 10.03 -4.15 -9.79
CA GLY A 143 9.80 -2.78 -9.37
C GLY A 143 10.13 -2.57 -7.90
N ARG A 144 9.75 -1.39 -7.40
CA ARG A 144 9.92 -1.01 -5.99
C ARG A 144 8.70 -0.26 -5.50
N ALA A 145 8.41 -0.37 -4.21
CA ALA A 145 7.36 0.38 -3.54
C ALA A 145 7.94 1.12 -2.33
N ALA A 146 7.40 2.30 -2.06
CA ALA A 146 7.66 3.05 -0.83
C ALA A 146 6.37 3.67 -0.27
N LEU A 147 6.30 3.70 1.05
CA LEU A 147 5.40 4.54 1.83
C LEU A 147 6.25 5.64 2.45
N VAL A 148 5.87 6.89 2.20
CA VAL A 148 6.66 8.06 2.61
C VAL A 148 5.74 9.19 3.05
N GLU A 149 6.17 9.95 4.05
CA GLU A 149 5.58 11.25 4.38
C GLU A 149 6.35 12.36 3.67
N ALA A 150 5.66 13.31 3.04
CA ALA A 150 6.29 14.34 2.22
C ALA A 150 5.42 15.62 2.16
N PRO A 151 6.00 16.80 1.86
CA PRO A 151 5.22 18.02 1.68
C PRO A 151 4.29 17.97 0.47
N ASP A 152 4.67 17.23 -0.58
CA ASP A 152 3.91 17.10 -1.82
C ASP A 152 4.27 15.82 -2.58
N ALA A 153 3.45 15.48 -3.58
CA ALA A 153 3.63 14.30 -4.43
C ALA A 153 4.93 14.35 -5.26
N ALA A 154 5.39 15.55 -5.63
CA ALA A 154 6.62 15.72 -6.41
C ALA A 154 7.85 15.32 -5.58
N THR A 155 7.89 15.74 -4.31
CA THR A 155 8.92 15.35 -3.35
C THR A 155 8.85 13.86 -3.05
N ALA A 156 7.65 13.33 -2.83
CA ALA A 156 7.45 11.89 -2.61
C ALA A 156 7.99 11.05 -3.78
N ALA A 157 7.76 11.46 -5.03
CA ALA A 157 8.23 10.75 -6.23
C ALA A 157 9.76 10.52 -6.25
N THR A 158 10.51 11.39 -5.58
CA THR A 158 11.99 11.32 -5.55
C THR A 158 12.54 10.30 -4.56
N VAL A 159 11.73 9.78 -3.63
CA VAL A 159 12.21 8.95 -2.51
C VAL A 159 12.89 7.66 -2.98
N LEU A 160 12.43 7.09 -4.10
CA LEU A 160 13.00 5.89 -4.71
C LEU A 160 14.16 6.20 -5.67
N ALA A 161 14.52 7.48 -5.84
CA ALA A 161 15.50 7.98 -6.80
C ALA A 161 15.35 7.29 -8.18
N PRO A 162 14.16 7.39 -8.81
CA PRO A 162 13.90 6.69 -10.05
C PRO A 162 14.84 7.16 -11.16
N THR A 163 15.28 6.23 -11.99
CA THR A 163 16.10 6.50 -13.18
C THR A 163 15.29 7.22 -14.26
N ASP A 164 13.98 6.96 -14.32
CA ASP A 164 13.03 7.66 -15.18
C ASP A 164 11.75 8.04 -14.39
N PRO A 165 11.49 9.33 -14.15
CA PRO A 165 10.29 9.78 -13.45
C PRO A 165 8.97 9.30 -14.08
N ARG A 166 8.94 9.01 -15.40
CA ARG A 166 7.74 8.52 -16.10
C ARG A 166 7.36 7.09 -15.72
N ARG A 167 8.26 6.38 -15.01
CA ARG A 167 8.04 5.02 -14.52
C ARG A 167 7.60 5.00 -13.06
N THR A 168 7.25 6.17 -12.51
CA THR A 168 6.88 6.36 -11.11
C THR A 168 5.41 6.76 -11.01
N ASP A 169 4.63 5.97 -10.29
CA ASP A 169 3.26 6.32 -9.90
C ASP A 169 3.27 6.77 -8.45
N VAL A 170 2.59 7.89 -8.17
CA VAL A 170 2.44 8.44 -6.81
C VAL A 170 0.96 8.59 -6.50
N HIS A 171 0.56 8.07 -5.33
CA HIS A 171 -0.80 8.14 -4.84
C HIS A 171 -0.81 8.73 -3.44
N HIS A 172 -1.74 9.65 -3.16
CA HIS A 172 -2.07 9.98 -1.77
C HIS A 172 -2.48 8.71 -1.03
N TRP A 173 -1.99 8.54 0.18
CA TRP A 173 -2.20 7.36 0.99
C TRP A 173 -2.24 7.75 2.48
N ARG A 174 -2.98 7.02 3.31
CA ARG A 174 -2.94 7.21 4.76
C ARG A 174 -2.92 5.88 5.49
N PHE A 175 -2.50 5.90 6.76
CA PHE A 175 -2.60 4.72 7.63
C PHE A 175 -4.04 4.23 7.68
N GLY A 176 -4.23 2.94 7.39
CA GLY A 176 -5.52 2.27 7.43
C GLY A 176 -5.77 1.49 8.70
N GLY A 177 -7.04 1.18 8.93
CA GLY A 177 -7.49 0.34 10.02
C GLY A 177 -8.94 0.64 10.37
N ARG A 178 -9.53 -0.23 11.20
CA ARG A 178 -10.81 0.07 11.83
C ARG A 178 -10.62 1.33 12.72
N PRO A 179 -11.44 2.38 12.58
CA PRO A 179 -11.47 3.46 13.54
C PRO A 179 -11.81 2.88 14.91
N THR A 180 -10.93 3.05 15.90
CA THR A 180 -11.34 2.82 17.28
C THR A 180 -12.33 3.92 17.64
N LEU A 181 -13.57 3.55 17.96
CA LEU A 181 -14.51 4.46 18.62
C LEU A 181 -13.79 4.98 19.88
N GLN A 182 -13.46 6.27 19.88
CA GLN A 182 -13.02 6.98 21.09
C GLN A 182 -14.21 7.23 22.00
#